data_AF-A0A2A5YCP9-F1
#
_entry.id   AF-A0A2A5YCP9-F1
#
_cell.length_a   1.000
_cell.length_b   1.000
_cell.length_c   1.000
_cell.angle_alpha   90.00
_cell.angle_beta   90.00
_cell.angle_gamma   90.00
#
_symmetry.space_group_name_H-M   'P 1'
#
loop_
_entity.id
_entity.type
_entity.pdbx_description
1 polymer ?
#
loop_
_entity_poly.entity_id
_entity_poly.type
_entity_poly.pdbx_seq_one_letter_code
_entity_poly.pdbx_strand_id
1 'polypeptide(L)' 'MKRIIKLATFMYALKVLFDLFNENTTIKSQIDKLKEEITKLEMVDIDKKIKDFQNKIDGFKDNIQDS' A
#
# COMPACT_ATOMS: atom_id res chain seq x y z
N MET A 1 33.02 -25.10 -29.36
CA MET A 1 31.78 -25.60 -28.73
C MET A 1 31.69 -25.38 -27.21
N LYS A 2 32.61 -25.89 -26.37
CA LYS A 2 32.54 -25.72 -24.90
C LYS A 2 32.40 -24.27 -24.41
N ARG A 3 33.05 -23.30 -25.07
CA ARG A 3 32.96 -21.86 -24.74
C ARG A 3 31.59 -21.24 -25.05
N ILE A 4 30.97 -21.65 -26.15
CA ILE A 4 29.64 -21.17 -26.59
C ILE A 4 28.57 -21.70 -25.63
N ILE A 5 28.66 -22.97 -25.25
CA ILE A 5 27.74 -23.57 -24.28
C ILE A 5 27.84 -22.86 -22.93
N LYS A 6 29.06 -22.62 -22.42
CA LYS A 6 29.26 -21.84 -21.18
C LYS A 6 28.65 -20.43 -21.27
N LEU A 7 28.80 -19.77 -22.42
CA LEU A 7 28.22 -18.44 -22.62
C LEU A 7 26.69 -18.47 -22.61
N ALA A 8 26.08 -19.44 -23.29
CA ALA A 8 24.64 -19.62 -23.31
C ALA A 8 24.06 -19.92 -21.91
N THR A 9 24.71 -20.81 -21.15
CA THR A 9 24.30 -21.12 -19.78
C THR A 9 24.42 -19.90 -18.86
N PHE A 10 25.49 -19.11 -19.01
CA PHE A 10 25.68 -17.88 -18.24
C PHE A 10 24.60 -16.84 -18.54
N MET A 11 24.28 -16.61 -19.81
CA MET A 11 23.21 -15.70 -20.22
C MET A 11 21.84 -16.15 -19.70
N TYR A 12 21.57 -17.46 -19.71
CA TYR A 12 20.34 -18.00 -19.15
C TYR A 12 20.24 -17.77 -17.64
N ALA A 13 21.32 -18.00 -16.89
CA ALA A 13 21.36 -17.75 -15.46
C ALA A 13 21.15 -16.26 -15.13
N LEU A 14 21.77 -15.35 -15.89
CA LEU A 14 21.55 -13.90 -15.74
C LEU A 14 20.09 -13.51 -15.99
N LYS A 15 19.44 -14.09 -17.00
CA LYS A 15 18.03 -13.84 -17.28
C LYS A 15 17.14 -14.26 -16.11
N VAL A 16 17.35 -15.46 -15.58
CA VAL A 16 16.58 -15.96 -14.42
C VAL A 16 16.77 -15.05 -13.20
N LEU A 17 17.99 -14.59 -12.93
CA LEU A 17 18.25 -13.64 -11.85
C LEU A 17 17.51 -12.31 -12.09
N PHE A 18 17.56 -11.78 -13.31
CA PHE A 18 16.90 -10.53 -13.65
C PHE A 18 15.36 -10.62 -13.51
N ASP A 19 14.78 -11.72 -13.96
CA ASP A 19 13.34 -12.00 -13.84
C ASP A 19 12.93 -12.06 -12.35
N LEU A 20 13.70 -12.75 -11.49
CA LEU A 20 13.47 -12.80 -10.05
C LEU A 20 13.61 -11.41 -9.36
N PHE A 21 14.57 -10.60 -9.79
CA PHE A 21 14.73 -9.24 -9.27
C PHE A 21 13.56 -8.34 -9.66
N ASN A 22 13.08 -8.42 -10.90
CA ASN A 22 11.93 -7.66 -11.39
C ASN A 22 10.60 -8.08 -10.73
N GLU A 23 10.43 -9.37 -10.48
CA GLU A 23 9.25 -9.87 -9.80
C GLU A 23 9.22 -9.36 -8.34
N ASN A 24 10.37 -9.40 -7.65
CA ASN A 24 10.49 -8.85 -6.29
C ASN A 24 10.23 -7.34 -6.20
N THR A 25 10.73 -6.54 -7.15
CA THR A 25 10.46 -5.09 -7.17
C THR A 25 9.00 -4.78 -7.47
N THR A 26 8.38 -5.55 -8.38
CA THR A 26 6.95 -5.41 -8.71
C THR A 26 6.07 -5.77 -7.53
N ILE A 27 6.33 -6.91 -6.87
CA ILE A 27 5.61 -7.35 -5.67
C ILE A 27 5.76 -6.31 -4.55
N LYS A 28 6.97 -5.79 -4.33
CA LYS A 28 7.21 -4.76 -3.32
C LYS A 28 6.40 -3.49 -3.60
N SER A 29 6.34 -3.04 -4.86
CA SER A 29 5.52 -1.89 -5.25
C SER A 29 4.03 -2.12 -5.02
N GLN A 30 3.51 -3.32 -5.30
CA GLN A 30 2.12 -3.66 -5.02
C GLN A 30 1.82 -3.68 -3.52
N ILE A 31 2.73 -4.23 -2.71
CA ILE A 31 2.61 -4.23 -1.24
C ILE A 31 2.58 -2.79 -0.70
N ASP A 32 3.44 -1.90 -1.20
CA ASP A 32 3.48 -0.52 -0.74
C ASP A 32 2.20 0.23 -1.12
N LYS A 33 1.63 0.01 -2.31
CA LYS A 33 0.33 0.55 -2.70
C LYS A 33 -0.82 0.03 -1.83
N LEU A 34 -0.85 -1.27 -1.54
CA LEU A 34 -1.86 -1.86 -0.66
C LEU A 34 -1.80 -1.28 0.75
N LYS A 35 -0.59 -1.05 1.29
CA LYS A 35 -0.42 -0.37 2.58
C LYS A 35 -0.98 1.04 2.55
N GLU A 36 -0.69 1.81 1.50
CA GLU A 36 -1.19 3.18 1.36
C GLU A 36 -2.72 3.21 1.26
N GLU A 37 -3.33 2.28 0.52
CA GLU A 37 -4.79 2.15 0.41
C GLU A 37 -5.43 1.78 1.76
N ILE A 38 -4.83 0.85 2.52
CA ILE A 38 -5.30 0.51 3.87
C ILE A 38 -5.24 1.72 4.80
N THR A 39 -4.11 2.44 4.82
CA THR A 39 -3.97 3.64 5.66
C THR A 39 -4.97 4.73 5.29
N LYS A 40 -5.27 4.93 4.00
CA LYS A 40 -6.31 5.87 3.57
C LYS A 40 -7.70 5.46 4.05
N LEU A 41 -8.05 4.18 3.94
CA LEU A 41 -9.34 3.67 4.42
C LEU A 41 -9.48 3.84 5.93
N GLU A 42 -8.43 3.55 6.69
CA GLU A 42 -8.40 3.77 8.14
C GLU A 42 -8.54 5.25 8.51
N MET A 43 -7.86 6.15 7.79
CA MET A 43 -7.99 7.60 7.99
C MET A 43 -9.41 8.10 7.67
N VAL A 44 -10.04 7.62 6.59
CA VAL A 44 -11.43 7.98 6.24
C VAL A 44 -12.41 7.56 7.34
N ASP A 45 -12.21 6.37 7.95
CA ASP A 45 -13.05 5.92 9.05
C ASP A 45 -12.83 6.75 10.33
N ILE A 46 -11.58 7.16 10.60
CA ILE A 46 -11.25 8.06 11.69
C ILE A 46 -11.88 9.45 11.49
N ASP A 47 -11.78 10.03 10.30
CA ASP A 47 -12.37 11.34 9.99
C ASP A 47 -13.89 11.31 10.15
N LYS A 48 -14.54 10.22 9.75
CA LYS A 48 -15.98 10.03 9.95
C LYS A 48 -16.31 9.98 11.44
N LYS A 49 -15.57 9.21 12.24
CA LYS A 49 -15.75 9.14 13.69
C LYS A 49 -15.53 10.50 14.37
N ILE A 50 -14.54 11.28 13.95
CA ILE A 50 -14.28 12.63 14.47
C ILE A 50 -15.46 13.55 14.16
N LYS A 51 -15.98 13.54 12.93
CA LYS A 51 -17.16 14.33 12.55
C LYS A 51 -18.41 13.93 13.33
N ASP A 52 -18.65 12.63 13.48
CA ASP A 52 -19.79 12.14 14.26
C ASP A 52 -19.67 12.56 15.74
N PHE A 53 -18.46 12.57 16.29
CA PHE A 53 -18.20 13.06 17.64
C PHE A 53 -18.42 14.57 17.78
N GLN A 54 -17.93 15.37 16.81
CA GLN A 54 -18.14 16.82 16.77
C GLN A 54 -19.64 17.16 16.67
N ASN A 55 -20.37 16.54 15.74
CA ASN A 55 -21.80 16.74 15.57
C ASN A 55 -22.58 16.41 16.86
N LYS A 56 -22.14 15.39 17.61
CA LYS A 56 -22.74 15.03 18.89
C LYS A 56 -22.49 16.10 19.95
N ILE A 57 -21.26 16.63 20.04
CA ILE A 57 -20.94 17.73 20.96
C ILE A 57 -21.74 18.99 20.61
N ASP A 58 -21.81 19.36 19.34
CA ASP A 58 -22.53 20.55 18.90
C ASP A 58 -24.03 20.42 19.21
N GLY A 59 -24.63 19.25 18.94
CA GLY A 59 -26.02 18.97 19.34
C GLY A 59 -26.25 19.00 20.85
N PHE A 60 -25.26 18.66 21.68
CA PHE A 60 -25.35 18.86 23.14
C PHE A 60 -25.30 20.34 23.52
N LYS A 61 -24.51 21.14 22.81
CA LYS A 61 -24.34 22.57 23.09
C LYS A 61 -25.60 23.37 22.75
N ASP A 62 -26.26 23.05 21.64
CA ASP A 62 -27.50 23.69 21.21
C ASP A 62 -28.65 23.43 22.21
N ASN A 63 -28.76 22.20 22.73
CA ASN A 63 -29.79 21.85 23.72
C ASN A 63 -29.62 22.56 25.08
N ILE A 64 -28.40 23.02 25.42
CA ILE A 64 -28.14 23.75 26.67
C ILE A 64 -28.47 25.24 26.50
N GLN A 65 -28.45 25.76 25.27
CA GLN A 65 -28.69 27.17 24.98
C GLN A 65 -30.18 27.51 24.79
N ASP A 66 -31.01 26.51 24.49
CA ASP A 66 -32.48 26.62 24.36
C ASP A 66 -33.27 26.25 25.65
N SER A 67 -32.60 25.96 26.78
CA SER A 67 -33.20 25.76 28.12
C SER A 67 -32.92 26.93 29.05
#